data_AF-A0A7X9F821-F1
#
_entry.id   AF-A0A7X9F821-F1
#
_cell.length_a   1.000
_cell.length_b   1.000
_cell.length_c   1.000
_cell.angle_alpha   90.00
_cell.angle_beta   90.00
_cell.angle_gamma   90.00
#
_symmetry.space_group_name_H-M   'P 1'
#
loop_
_entity.id
_entity.type
_entity.pdbx_description
1 polymer ?
#
loop_
_entity_poly.entity_id
_entity_poly.type
_entity_poly.pdbx_seq_one_letter_code
_entity_poly.pdbx_strand_id
1 'polypeptide(L)'
;MSVSSLLMQCRLNPKPSKIHELRKRTKDFLYQIYFFRPVNPSAIRKIEKRLVTISQNLGKYNDISQIIAGFDYKYGNPGNTPELDELVALLKGRQDRYISSVWPPAFRIVKPGQKLQTILEITILKI
;
A
#
# COMPACT_ATOMS: atom_id res chain seq x y z
N MET A 1 13.57 4.08 9.30
CA MET A 1 13.11 2.74 8.84
C MET A 1 13.07 2.75 7.32
N SER A 2 13.60 1.74 6.63
CA SER A 2 13.53 1.68 5.16
C SER A 2 12.13 1.26 4.68
N VAL A 3 11.73 1.68 3.48
CA VAL A 3 10.39 1.33 2.93
C VAL A 3 10.24 -0.18 2.77
N SER A 4 11.30 -0.90 2.41
CA SER A 4 11.31 -2.36 2.34
C SER A 4 11.06 -3.03 3.68
N SER A 5 11.64 -2.52 4.78
CA SER A 5 11.40 -3.11 6.11
C SER A 5 10.00 -2.78 6.63
N LEU A 6 9.49 -1.57 6.36
CA LEU A 6 8.10 -1.21 6.63
C LEU A 6 7.13 -2.13 5.89
N LEU A 7 7.39 -2.42 4.60
CA LEU A 7 6.54 -3.29 3.81
C LEU A 7 6.51 -4.73 4.34
N MET A 8 7.66 -5.27 4.75
CA MET A 8 7.72 -6.61 5.36
C MET A 8 6.97 -6.65 6.69
N GLN A 9 7.11 -5.62 7.53
CA GLN A 9 6.35 -5.53 8.78
C GLN A 9 4.85 -5.40 8.53
N CYS A 10 4.42 -4.63 7.53
CA CYS A 10 3.01 -4.50 7.18
C CYS A 10 2.42 -5.82 6.66
N ARG A 11 3.21 -6.61 5.93
CA ARG A 11 2.80 -7.92 5.43
C ARG A 11 2.64 -8.94 6.57
N LEU A 12 3.55 -8.92 7.55
CA LEU A 12 3.50 -9.83 8.70
C LEU A 12 2.40 -9.44 9.69
N ASN A 13 2.20 -8.14 9.90
CA ASN A 13 1.20 -7.63 10.84
C ASN A 13 0.61 -6.30 10.32
N PRO A 14 -0.51 -6.35 9.58
CA PRO A 14 -1.15 -5.17 9.01
C PRO A 14 -1.90 -4.38 10.09
N LYS A 15 -1.15 -3.64 10.92
CA LYS A 15 -1.73 -2.66 11.84
C LYS A 15 -2.16 -1.41 11.08
N PRO A 16 -3.35 -0.83 11.35
CA PRO A 16 -3.85 0.36 10.63
C PRO A 16 -2.84 1.52 10.56
N SER A 17 -2.11 1.79 11.66
CA SER A 17 -1.08 2.84 11.70
C SER A 17 0.09 2.58 10.73
N LYS A 18 0.55 1.33 10.64
CA LYS A 18 1.62 0.92 9.72
C LYS A 18 1.15 0.96 8.27
N ILE A 19 -0.08 0.51 7.99
CA ILE A 19 -0.68 0.59 6.66
C ILE A 19 -0.84 2.06 6.22
N HIS A 20 -1.24 2.94 7.13
CA HIS A 20 -1.32 4.36 6.88
C HIS A 20 0.07 4.97 6.59
N GLU A 21 1.10 4.61 7.35
CA GLU A 21 2.48 5.05 7.07
C GLU A 21 2.95 4.54 5.70
N LEU A 22 2.71 3.27 5.37
CA LEU A 22 3.05 2.69 4.08
C LEU A 22 2.37 3.44 2.93
N ARG A 23 1.12 3.88 3.10
CA ARG A 23 0.41 4.71 2.13
C ARG A 23 1.10 6.06 1.92
N LYS A 24 1.50 6.75 2.99
CA LYS A 24 2.24 8.01 2.90
C LYS A 24 3.55 7.82 2.13
N ARG A 25 4.35 6.84 2.52
CA ARG A 25 5.64 6.53 1.86
C ARG A 25 5.47 6.15 0.39
N THR A 26 4.40 5.43 0.04
CA THR A 26 4.07 5.10 -1.35
C THR A 26 3.78 6.36 -2.16
N LYS A 27 3.03 7.32 -1.59
CA LYS A 27 2.74 8.61 -2.25
C LYS A 27 3.99 9.48 -2.37
N ASP A 28 4.81 9.54 -1.34
CA ASP A 28 6.09 10.27 -1.38
C ASP A 28 6.95 9.75 -2.54
N PHE A 29 7.07 8.42 -2.65
CA PHE A 29 7.84 7.81 -3.73
C PHE A 29 7.19 8.02 -5.10
N LEU A 30 5.85 7.98 -5.19
CA LEU A 30 5.13 8.32 -6.40
C LEU A 30 5.49 9.73 -6.87
N TYR A 31 5.55 10.72 -5.99
CA TYR A 31 5.95 12.08 -6.37
C TYR A 31 7.43 12.18 -6.73
N GLN A 32 8.30 11.48 -6.00
CA GLN A 32 9.74 11.48 -6.28
C GLN A 32 10.07 10.92 -7.67
N ILE A 33 9.35 9.88 -8.14
CA ILE A 33 9.62 9.32 -9.48
C ILE A 33 9.27 10.27 -10.64
N TYR A 34 8.44 11.31 -10.41
CA TYR A 34 8.14 12.30 -11.45
C TYR A 34 9.39 13.03 -11.92
N PHE A 35 10.36 13.28 -11.02
CA PHE A 35 11.61 13.95 -11.38
C PHE A 35 12.46 13.15 -12.37
N PHE A 36 12.28 11.83 -12.43
CA PHE A 36 13.02 10.95 -13.34
C PHE A 36 12.32 10.72 -14.68
N ARG A 37 11.13 11.32 -14.92
CA ARG A 37 10.42 11.21 -16.21
C ARG A 37 11.27 11.57 -17.42
N PRO A 38 12.12 12.61 -17.41
CA PRO A 38 12.97 12.95 -18.56
C PRO A 38 14.03 11.88 -18.87
N VAL A 39 14.39 11.02 -17.90
CA VAL A 39 15.48 10.05 -18.07
C VAL A 39 15.01 8.80 -18.80
N ASN A 40 13.87 8.23 -18.39
CA ASN A 40 13.29 7.06 -19.04
C ASN A 40 11.76 7.03 -18.85
N PRO A 41 10.98 7.72 -19.71
CA PRO A 41 9.54 7.88 -19.49
C PRO A 41 8.77 6.54 -19.49
N SER A 42 9.25 5.54 -20.25
CA SER A 42 8.62 4.21 -20.32
C SER A 42 8.75 3.47 -18.99
N ALA A 43 9.96 3.39 -18.43
CA ALA A 43 10.20 2.76 -17.14
C ALA A 43 9.45 3.48 -16.01
N ILE A 44 9.49 4.83 -15.98
CA ILE A 44 8.75 5.62 -14.98
C ILE A 44 7.26 5.35 -15.06
N ARG A 45 6.66 5.32 -16.26
CA ARG A 45 5.23 5.07 -16.42
C ARG A 45 4.82 3.67 -15.90
N LYS A 46 5.67 2.65 -16.06
CA LYS A 46 5.43 1.31 -15.49
C LYS A 46 5.40 1.34 -13.96
N ILE A 47 6.35 2.04 -13.34
CA ILE A 47 6.45 2.16 -11.87
C ILE A 47 5.28 2.98 -11.34
N GLU A 48 4.96 4.09 -12.00
CA GLU A 48 3.86 4.98 -11.66
C GLU A 48 2.54 4.22 -11.59
N LYS A 49 2.22 3.44 -12.64
CA LYS A 49 1.01 2.59 -12.65
C LYS A 49 0.95 1.67 -11.43
N ARG A 50 2.07 1.05 -11.06
CA ARG A 50 2.14 0.15 -9.89
C ARG A 50 1.96 0.89 -8.58
N LEU A 51 2.61 2.04 -8.40
CA LEU A 51 2.47 2.87 -7.20
C LEU A 51 1.05 3.42 -7.05
N VAL A 52 0.40 3.81 -8.14
CA VAL A 52 -1.01 4.21 -8.16
C VAL A 52 -1.90 3.06 -7.69
N THR A 53 -1.72 1.86 -8.25
CA THR A 53 -2.49 0.67 -7.81
C THR A 53 -2.28 0.37 -6.32
N ILE A 54 -1.04 0.41 -5.84
CA ILE A 54 -0.73 0.21 -4.41
C ILE A 54 -1.43 1.28 -3.56
N SER A 55 -1.30 2.55 -3.92
CA SER A 55 -1.87 3.68 -3.19
C SER A 55 -3.40 3.62 -3.14
N GLN A 56 -4.04 3.23 -4.24
CA GLN A 56 -5.49 3.04 -4.31
C GLN A 56 -5.97 1.91 -3.41
N ASN A 57 -5.31 0.74 -3.43
CA ASN A 57 -5.68 -0.39 -2.57
C ASN A 57 -5.46 -0.08 -1.09
N LEU A 58 -4.36 0.61 -0.74
CA LEU A 58 -4.12 1.10 0.62
C LEU A 58 -5.16 2.15 1.05
N GLY A 59 -5.62 2.99 0.11
CA GLY A 59 -6.72 3.92 0.31
C GLY A 59 -8.02 3.19 0.66
N LYS A 60 -8.46 2.26 -0.20
CA LYS A 60 -9.69 1.49 0.00
C LYS A 60 -9.67 0.67 1.30
N TYR A 61 -8.52 0.10 1.66
CA TYR A 61 -8.32 -0.55 2.95
C TYR A 61 -8.60 0.42 4.10
N ASN A 62 -8.04 1.62 4.03
CA ASN A 62 -8.21 2.64 5.07
C ASN A 62 -9.64 3.15 5.14
N ASP A 63 -10.29 3.37 4.00
CA ASP A 63 -11.68 3.85 3.94
C ASP A 63 -12.62 2.86 4.63
N ILE A 64 -12.43 1.55 4.42
CA ILE A 64 -13.17 0.52 5.17
C ILE A 64 -12.91 0.60 6.67
N SER A 65 -11.65 0.81 7.11
CA SER A 65 -11.36 1.00 8.54
C SER A 65 -12.11 2.20 9.12
N GLN A 66 -12.21 3.31 8.38
CA GLN A 66 -12.93 4.51 8.82
C GLN A 66 -14.43 4.27 8.87
N ILE A 67 -15.00 3.54 7.90
CA ILE A 67 -16.42 3.16 7.90
C ILE A 67 -16.75 2.31 9.13
N ILE A 68 -15.96 1.26 9.40
CA ILE A 68 -16.15 0.39 10.57
C ILE A 68 -16.05 1.19 11.88
N ALA A 69 -15.07 2.09 11.98
CA ALA A 69 -14.94 2.99 13.13
C ALA A 69 -16.13 3.95 13.28
N GLY A 70 -16.71 4.41 12.16
CA GLY A 70 -17.90 5.26 12.15
C GLY A 70 -19.16 4.58 12.68
N PHE A 71 -19.22 3.24 12.69
CA PHE A 71 -20.29 2.48 13.33
C PHE A 71 -20.07 2.27 14.84
N ASP A 72 -19.00 2.81 15.44
CA ASP A 72 -18.51 2.49 16.80
C ASP A 72 -18.43 0.97 17.08
N TYR A 73 -18.15 0.21 16.03
CA TYR A 73 -18.14 -1.25 16.11
C TYR A 73 -16.98 -1.74 16.99
N LYS A 74 -17.31 -2.59 17.96
CA LYS A 74 -16.33 -3.29 18.80
C LYS A 74 -16.62 -4.78 18.74
N TYR A 75 -15.61 -5.57 18.38
CA TYR A 75 -15.75 -7.03 18.29
C TYR A 75 -16.15 -7.61 19.66
N GLY A 76 -17.20 -8.43 19.68
CA GLY A 76 -17.72 -9.05 20.90
C GLY A 76 -18.53 -8.12 21.81
N ASN A 77 -18.85 -6.90 21.36
CA ASN A 77 -19.75 -6.02 22.09
C ASN A 77 -21.19 -6.55 22.00
N PRO A 78 -21.88 -6.83 23.12
CA PRO A 78 -23.27 -7.29 23.12
C PRO A 78 -24.26 -6.30 22.50
N GLY A 79 -23.87 -5.02 22.39
CA GLY A 79 -24.66 -3.97 21.75
C GLY A 79 -24.60 -3.98 20.22
N ASN A 80 -23.77 -4.83 19.59
CA ASN A 80 -23.79 -4.99 18.14
C ASN A 80 -25.01 -5.79 17.72
N THR A 81 -25.72 -5.33 16.68
CA THR A 81 -26.76 -6.15 16.07
C THR A 81 -26.14 -7.21 15.17
N PRO A 82 -26.81 -8.36 14.94
CA PRO A 82 -26.33 -9.39 14.03
C PRO A 82 -26.02 -8.87 12.61
N GLU A 83 -26.83 -7.92 12.12
CA GLU A 83 -26.64 -7.30 10.80
C GLU A 83 -25.38 -6.43 10.75
N LEU A 84 -25.04 -5.76 11.85
CA LEU A 84 -23.82 -4.98 11.95
C LEU A 84 -22.59 -5.90 12.00
N ASP A 85 -22.66 -7.01 12.74
CA ASP A 85 -21.59 -8.03 12.76
C ASP A 85 -21.36 -8.60 11.35
N GLU A 86 -22.43 -8.97 10.63
CA GLU A 86 -22.36 -9.47 9.25
C GLU A 86 -21.77 -8.43 8.29
N LEU A 87 -22.24 -7.18 8.35
CA LEU A 87 -21.73 -6.09 7.53
C LEU A 87 -20.22 -5.89 7.76
N VAL A 88 -19.79 -5.87 9.03
CA VAL A 88 -18.38 -5.69 9.38
C VAL A 88 -17.54 -6.89 8.91
N ALA A 89 -18.05 -8.12 9.01
CA ALA A 89 -17.38 -9.30 8.46
C ALA A 89 -17.19 -9.20 6.94
N LEU A 90 -18.22 -8.77 6.19
CA LEU A 90 -18.12 -8.55 4.74
C LEU A 90 -17.13 -7.43 4.39
N LEU A 91 -17.14 -6.33 5.14
CA LEU A 91 -16.20 -5.23 4.97
C LEU A 91 -14.75 -5.68 5.25
N LYS A 92 -14.52 -6.44 6.30
CA LYS A 92 -13.22 -7.06 6.62
C LYS A 92 -12.75 -7.99 5.51
N GLY A 93 -13.63 -8.82 4.96
CA GLY A 93 -13.30 -9.66 3.80
C GLY A 93 -12.88 -8.85 2.56
N ARG A 94 -13.52 -7.70 2.31
CA ARG A 94 -13.07 -6.77 1.24
C ARG A 94 -11.73 -6.12 1.57
N GLN A 95 -11.53 -5.75 2.83
CA GLN A 95 -10.29 -5.17 3.33
C GLN A 95 -9.09 -6.11 3.09
N ASP A 96 -9.27 -7.41 3.34
CA ASP A 96 -8.27 -8.45 3.10
C ASP A 96 -7.91 -8.61 1.61
N ARG A 97 -8.91 -8.50 0.72
CA ARG A 97 -8.67 -8.52 -0.74
C ARG A 97 -7.83 -7.34 -1.20
N TYR A 98 -8.11 -6.13 -0.70
CA TYR A 98 -7.35 -4.95 -1.05
C TYR A 98 -5.91 -5.04 -0.56
N ILE A 99 -5.69 -5.46 0.69
CA ILE A 99 -4.33 -5.56 1.23
C ILE A 99 -3.53 -6.67 0.54
N SER A 100 -4.15 -7.82 0.23
CA SER A 100 -3.50 -8.90 -0.52
C SER A 100 -3.02 -8.42 -1.91
N SER A 101 -3.82 -7.55 -2.56
CA SER A 101 -3.49 -6.97 -3.86
C SER A 101 -2.34 -5.96 -3.84
N VAL A 102 -1.91 -5.48 -2.67
CA VAL A 102 -0.78 -4.56 -2.51
C VAL A 102 0.57 -5.28 -2.67
N TRP A 103 0.67 -6.52 -2.19
CA TRP A 103 1.98 -7.18 -2.02
C TRP A 103 2.69 -7.50 -3.34
N PRO A 104 2.02 -8.09 -4.36
CA PRO A 104 2.70 -8.42 -5.62
C PRO A 104 3.31 -7.21 -6.34
N PRO A 105 2.59 -6.09 -6.59
CA PRO A 105 3.19 -4.93 -7.25
C PRO A 105 4.25 -4.26 -6.38
N ALA A 106 4.07 -4.23 -5.05
CA ALA A 106 5.02 -3.59 -4.16
C ALA A 106 6.34 -4.36 -4.07
N PHE A 107 6.32 -5.68 -4.07
CA PHE A 107 7.54 -6.50 -4.09
C PHE A 107 8.40 -6.25 -5.33
N ARG A 108 7.78 -5.94 -6.48
CA ARG A 108 8.52 -5.60 -7.70
C ARG A 108 9.20 -4.22 -7.65
N ILE A 109 8.85 -3.37 -6.69
CA ILE A 109 9.44 -2.04 -6.51
C ILE A 109 10.46 -2.05 -5.36
N VAL A 110 10.11 -2.63 -4.22
CA VAL A 110 10.90 -2.51 -2.98
C VAL A 110 11.51 -3.83 -2.50
N LYS A 111 11.86 -4.74 -3.43
CA LYS A 111 12.59 -5.98 -3.09
C LYS A 111 13.87 -5.64 -2.30
N PRO A 112 14.21 -6.38 -1.23
CA PRO A 112 15.48 -6.20 -0.54
C PRO A 112 16.67 -6.26 -1.51
N GLY A 113 17.58 -5.28 -1.43
CA GLY A 113 18.73 -5.14 -2.32
C GLY A 113 18.44 -4.51 -3.68
N GLN A 114 17.18 -4.16 -3.98
CA GLN A 114 16.81 -3.48 -5.23
C GLN A 114 17.37 -2.05 -5.23
N LYS A 115 18.20 -1.72 -6.23
CA LYS A 115 18.72 -0.37 -6.43
C LYS A 115 17.76 0.46 -7.26
N LEU A 116 17.69 1.76 -6.99
CA LEU A 116 16.82 2.70 -7.72
C LEU A 116 17.13 2.68 -9.23
N GLN A 117 18.41 2.71 -9.61
CA GLN A 117 18.86 2.62 -11.02
C GLN A 117 18.30 1.39 -11.75
N THR A 118 18.20 0.25 -11.07
CA THR A 118 17.65 -0.99 -11.65
C THR A 118 16.14 -0.89 -11.85
N ILE A 119 15.43 -0.22 -10.94
CA ILE A 119 13.99 0.00 -11.06
C ILE A 119 13.69 0.97 -12.21
N LEU A 120 14.47 2.05 -12.30
CA LEU A 120 14.29 3.09 -13.31
C LEU A 120 14.86 2.72 -14.68
N GLU A 121 15.52 1.56 -14.81
CA GLU A 121 16.20 1.11 -16.03
C GLU A 121 17.20 2.18 -16.54
N ILE A 122 18.00 2.74 -15.63
CA ILE A 122 19.00 3.79 -15.92
C ILE A 122 20.42 3.21 -15.76
N THR A 123 21.26 3.40 -16.78
CA THR A 123 22.70 3.12 -16.71
C THR A 123 23.44 4.38 -16.30
N ILE A 124 24.04 4.38 -15.12
CA ILE A 124 24.96 5.45 -14.71
C ILE A 124 26.30 5.16 -15.36
N LEU A 125 26.70 5.96 -16.35
CA LEU A 125 28.06 5.93 -16.87
C LEU A 125 28.99 6.40 -15.74
N LYS A 126 29.93 5.56 -15.33
CA LYS A 126 31.02 5.97 -14.45
C LYS A 126 31.94 6.87 -15.28
N ILE A 127 32.01 8.15 -14.92
CA ILE A 127 33.04 9.08 -15.38
C ILE A 127 34.31 8.79 -14.58
#